data_AF-A0A0D0DVW7-F1
#
_entry.id   AF-A0A0D0DVW7-F1
#
_cell.length_a   1.000
_cell.length_b   1.000
_cell.length_c   1.000
_cell.angle_alpha   90.00
_cell.angle_beta   90.00
_cell.angle_gamma   90.00
#
_symmetry.space_group_name_H-M   'P 1'
#
loop_
_entity.id
_entity.type
_entity.pdbx_description
1 polymer ?
#
loop_
_entity_poly.entity_id
_entity_poly.type
_entity_poly.pdbx_seq_one_letter_code
_entity_poly.pdbx_strand_id
1 'polypeptide(L)'
;MKTFLTLLAGIISLSAYTLLGVHAKCAICPYTVNAQTLVGSCPTDHKYTACRYGNGVVPKYNCFYKPNGARDADSDSACPDNTNTGNDCQCITYL
;
A
#
# COMPACT_ATOMS: atom_id res chain seq x y z
N MET A 1 27.39 -33.13 12.91
CA MET A 1 26.98 -32.42 11.68
C MET A 1 25.45 -32.13 11.68
N LYS A 2 24.92 -31.42 12.69
CA LYS A 2 23.45 -31.24 12.86
C LYS A 2 23.02 -29.78 13.06
N THR A 3 23.94 -28.93 13.48
CA THR A 3 23.73 -27.48 13.70
C THR A 3 23.76 -26.65 12.40
N PHE A 4 24.45 -27.14 11.37
CA PHE A 4 24.54 -26.44 10.08
C PHE A 4 23.21 -26.40 9.31
N LEU A 5 22.42 -27.48 9.37
CA LEU A 5 21.15 -27.56 8.65
C LEU A 5 20.07 -26.66 9.26
N THR A 6 20.04 -26.52 10.59
CA THR A 6 19.12 -25.61 11.30
C THR A 6 19.45 -24.15 11.03
N LEU A 7 20.75 -23.80 10.95
CA LEU A 7 21.16 -22.44 10.63
C LEU A 7 20.75 -22.05 9.20
N LEU A 8 20.91 -22.97 8.24
CA LEU A 8 20.52 -22.75 6.85
C LEU A 8 19.00 -22.53 6.73
N ALA A 9 18.18 -23.35 7.40
CA ALA A 9 16.73 -23.19 7.41
C ALA A 9 16.29 -21.85 8.01
N GLY A 10 16.98 -21.37 9.06
CA GLY A 10 16.74 -20.06 9.65
C GLY A 10 17.06 -18.91 8.69
N ILE A 11 18.17 -18.98 7.95
CA ILE A 11 18.58 -17.94 6.98
C ILE A 11 17.63 -17.91 5.78
N ILE A 12 17.16 -19.06 5.30
CA ILE A 12 16.18 -19.16 4.20
C ILE A 12 14.84 -18.56 4.64
N SER A 13 14.39 -18.83 5.87
CA SER A 13 13.18 -18.19 6.41
C SER A 13 13.35 -16.67 6.56
N LEU A 14 14.51 -16.19 7.03
CA LEU A 14 14.73 -14.75 7.25
C LEU A 14 14.86 -13.96 5.94
N SER A 15 15.40 -14.56 4.89
CA SER A 15 15.55 -13.94 3.57
C SER A 15 14.22 -13.79 2.82
N ALA A 16 13.22 -14.61 3.13
CA ALA A 16 11.85 -14.40 2.62
C ALA A 16 11.14 -13.21 3.29
N TYR A 17 11.47 -12.88 4.55
CA TYR A 17 10.86 -11.76 5.27
C TYR A 17 11.48 -10.39 4.92
N THR A 18 12.70 -10.34 4.39
CA THR A 18 13.41 -9.08 4.09
C THR A 18 13.21 -8.56 2.66
N LEU A 19 12.61 -9.36 1.76
CA LEU A 19 12.33 -8.96 0.37
C LEU A 19 11.04 -8.14 0.18
N LEU A 20 10.37 -7.75 1.28
CA LEU A 20 9.25 -6.79 1.24
C LEU A 20 9.70 -5.33 1.42
N GLY A 21 11.01 -5.07 1.44
CA GLY A 21 11.57 -3.72 1.50
C GLY A 21 11.75 -3.08 0.11
N VAL A 22 10.68 -2.89 -0.65
CA VAL A 22 10.77 -2.10 -1.89
C VAL A 22 10.75 -0.61 -1.53
N HIS A 23 11.93 0.01 -1.57
CA HIS A 23 12.18 1.47 -1.61
C HIS A 23 11.54 2.15 -2.84
N ALA A 24 10.32 1.76 -3.24
CA ALA A 24 9.62 2.35 -4.36
C ALA A 24 8.89 3.61 -3.91
N LYS A 25 9.15 4.72 -4.60
CA LYS A 25 8.38 5.95 -4.41
C LYS A 25 6.92 5.67 -4.78
N CYS A 26 6.02 6.04 -3.88
CA CYS A 26 4.62 5.66 -3.92
C CYS A 26 3.75 6.81 -3.40
N ALA A 27 2.49 6.83 -3.82
CA ALA A 27 1.53 7.82 -3.34
C ALA A 27 1.05 7.45 -1.93
N ILE A 28 1.00 8.44 -1.05
CA ILE A 28 0.45 8.35 0.31
C ILE A 28 -1.03 8.63 0.24
N CYS A 29 -1.86 7.74 0.75
CA CYS A 29 -3.30 7.95 0.77
C CYS A 29 -3.67 9.04 1.79
N PRO A 30 -4.48 10.05 1.40
CA PRO A 30 -5.10 10.94 2.37
C PRO A 30 -5.87 10.16 3.44
N TYR A 31 -5.88 10.64 4.68
CA TYR A 31 -6.62 9.97 5.76
C TYR A 31 -8.14 10.04 5.58
N THR A 32 -8.63 11.10 4.92
CA THR A 32 -10.07 11.32 4.72
C THR A 32 -10.31 11.90 3.34
N VAL A 33 -11.32 11.38 2.65
CA VAL A 33 -11.81 11.88 1.36
C VAL A 33 -13.32 11.96 1.43
N ASN A 34 -13.89 13.14 1.14
CA ASN A 34 -15.34 13.38 1.11
C ASN A 34 -16.09 12.81 2.34
N ALA A 35 -15.58 13.12 3.54
CA ALA A 35 -16.08 12.64 4.84
C ALA A 35 -16.07 11.11 5.03
N GLN A 36 -15.25 10.39 4.27
CA GLN A 36 -14.99 8.95 4.45
C GLN A 36 -13.54 8.75 4.88
N THR A 37 -13.33 7.88 5.86
CA THR A 37 -12.00 7.53 6.36
C THR A 37 -11.34 6.46 5.51
N LEU A 38 -10.01 6.48 5.46
CA LEU A 38 -9.23 5.43 4.82
C LEU A 38 -9.44 4.11 5.56
N VAL A 39 -9.97 3.09 4.87
CA VAL A 39 -10.15 1.73 5.41
C VAL A 39 -9.05 0.77 4.95
N GLY A 40 -8.34 1.12 3.89
CA GLY A 40 -7.15 0.38 3.48
C GLY A 40 -6.41 1.08 2.36
N SER A 41 -5.11 0.79 2.27
CA SER A 41 -4.31 1.24 1.15
C SER A 41 -3.18 0.28 0.86
N CYS A 42 -2.97 -0.05 -0.42
CA CYS A 42 -1.89 -0.92 -0.83
C CYS A 42 -1.30 -0.46 -2.17
N PRO A 43 0.05 -0.50 -2.32
CA PRO A 43 0.66 -0.45 -3.63
C PRO A 43 0.22 -1.68 -4.44
N THR A 44 -0.08 -1.46 -5.72
CA THR A 44 -0.47 -2.47 -6.70
C THR A 44 0.72 -2.81 -7.60
N ASP A 45 0.67 -3.95 -8.29
CA ASP A 45 1.76 -4.44 -9.17
C ASP A 45 2.16 -3.44 -10.26
N HIS A 46 1.26 -2.54 -10.64
CA HIS A 46 1.49 -1.51 -11.65
C HIS A 46 2.09 -0.20 -11.08
N LYS A 47 2.60 -0.23 -9.84
CA LYS A 47 3.14 0.91 -9.09
C LYS A 47 2.11 2.00 -8.75
N TYR A 48 0.81 1.72 -8.91
CA TYR A 48 -0.23 2.60 -8.38
C TYR A 48 -0.45 2.31 -6.90
N THR A 49 -0.77 3.31 -6.10
CA THR A 49 -1.33 3.10 -4.76
C THR A 49 -2.85 3.10 -4.87
N ALA A 50 -3.48 1.99 -4.48
CA ALA A 50 -4.92 1.93 -4.30
C ALA A 50 -5.28 2.38 -2.87
N CYS A 51 -6.19 3.34 -2.74
CA CYS A 51 -6.69 3.88 -1.49
C CYS A 51 -8.20 3.65 -1.43
N ARG A 52 -8.67 3.00 -0.37
CA ARG A 52 -10.07 2.61 -0.20
C ARG A 52 -10.65 3.39 0.97
N TYR A 53 -11.75 4.09 0.75
CA TYR A 53 -12.39 4.97 1.73
C TYR A 53 -13.79 4.50 2.05
N GLY A 54 -14.16 4.45 3.32
CA GLY A 54 -15.50 4.07 3.76
C GLY A 54 -15.66 4.17 5.26
N ASN A 55 -16.90 3.96 5.71
CA ASN A 55 -17.25 3.89 7.14
C ASN A 55 -17.65 2.46 7.55
N GLY A 56 -17.03 1.43 6.94
CA GLY A 56 -17.34 0.02 7.19
C GLY A 56 -16.57 -0.94 6.27
N VAL A 57 -17.01 -2.19 6.21
CA VAL A 57 -16.33 -3.29 5.46
C VAL A 57 -16.31 -3.05 3.94
N VAL A 58 -17.31 -2.31 3.42
CA VAL A 58 -17.41 -1.99 2.00
C VAL A 58 -16.91 -0.56 1.77
N PRO A 59 -15.84 -0.37 0.99
CA PRO A 59 -15.38 0.97 0.64
C PRO A 59 -16.40 1.66 -0.26
N LYS A 60 -16.63 2.94 0.03
CA LYS A 60 -17.48 3.85 -0.74
C LYS A 60 -16.74 4.54 -1.87
N TYR A 61 -15.45 4.80 -1.72
CA TYR A 61 -14.61 5.38 -2.77
C TYR A 61 -13.30 4.59 -2.91
N ASN A 62 -12.86 4.42 -4.15
CA ASN A 62 -11.59 3.86 -4.54
C ASN A 62 -10.80 4.91 -5.34
N CYS A 63 -9.64 5.26 -4.81
CA CYS A 63 -8.72 6.18 -5.46
C CYS A 63 -7.47 5.42 -5.87
N PHE A 64 -7.02 5.61 -7.12
CA PHE A 64 -5.79 5.06 -7.64
C PHE A 64 -4.82 6.21 -7.91
N TYR A 65 -3.64 6.16 -7.32
CA TYR A 65 -2.63 7.20 -7.48
C TYR A 65 -1.37 6.63 -8.11
N LYS A 66 -0.82 7.36 -9.06
CA LYS A 66 0.47 7.07 -9.71
C LYS A 66 1.63 7.24 -8.71
N PRO A 67 2.82 6.70 -9.00
CA PRO A 67 4.02 6.89 -8.17
C PRO A 67 4.40 8.35 -7.89
N ASN A 68 3.99 9.27 -8.77
CA ASN A 68 4.22 10.71 -8.63
C ASN A 68 3.16 11.42 -7.77
N GLY A 69 2.16 10.70 -7.25
CA GLY A 69 1.07 11.24 -6.45
C GLY A 69 -0.14 11.71 -7.26
N ALA A 70 -0.09 11.67 -8.58
CA ALA A 70 -1.22 12.09 -9.42
C ALA A 70 -2.33 11.04 -9.44
N ARG A 71 -3.59 11.48 -9.36
CA ARG A 71 -4.78 10.64 -9.47
C ARG A 71 -4.87 10.02 -10.87
N ASP A 72 -5.22 8.75 -10.92
CA ASP A 72 -5.50 8.04 -12.16
C ASP A 72 -6.96 8.21 -12.60
N ALA A 73 -7.23 8.07 -13.89
CA ALA A 73 -8.54 8.27 -14.49
C ALA A 73 -9.60 7.29 -13.98
N ASP A 74 -9.19 6.09 -13.54
CA ASP A 74 -10.09 5.07 -12.99
C ASP A 74 -10.51 5.34 -11.54
N SER A 75 -10.05 6.45 -10.95
CA SER A 75 -10.39 6.84 -9.58
C SER A 75 -11.77 7.46 -9.49
N ASP A 76 -12.40 7.32 -8.31
CA ASP A 76 -13.61 8.08 -8.00
C ASP A 76 -13.39 9.59 -8.15
N SER A 77 -14.42 10.28 -8.64
CA SER A 77 -14.39 11.74 -8.84
C SER A 77 -14.20 12.52 -7.54
N ALA A 78 -14.59 11.92 -6.41
CA ALA A 78 -14.40 12.46 -5.06
C ALA A 78 -12.94 12.47 -4.59
N CYS A 79 -12.05 11.70 -5.23
CA CYS A 79 -10.64 11.63 -4.89
C CYS A 79 -9.91 12.93 -5.25
N PRO A 80 -8.98 13.42 -4.43
CA PRO A 80 -8.15 14.57 -4.80
C PRO A 80 -7.28 14.28 -6.03
N ASP A 81 -6.98 15.30 -6.82
CA ASP A 81 -6.17 15.16 -8.05
C ASP A 81 -4.72 14.78 -7.78
N ASN A 82 -4.19 15.18 -6.62
CA ASN A 82 -2.82 14.90 -6.22
C ASN A 82 -2.75 14.56 -4.75
N THR A 83 -1.77 13.73 -4.40
CA THR A 83 -1.42 13.42 -3.01
C THR A 83 0.08 13.45 -2.81
N ASN A 84 0.50 13.46 -1.55
CA ASN A 84 1.90 13.36 -1.17
C ASN A 84 2.48 12.01 -1.58
N THR A 85 3.80 11.96 -1.75
CA THR A 85 4.52 10.73 -2.06
C THR A 85 5.52 10.39 -0.98
N GLY A 86 5.70 9.12 -0.69
CA GLY A 86 6.68 8.60 0.26
C GLY A 86 7.50 7.45 -0.35
N ASN A 87 8.41 6.89 0.45
CA ASN A 87 9.27 5.79 0.04
C ASN A 87 8.95 4.47 0.78
N ASP A 88 7.98 4.50 1.70
CA ASP A 88 7.61 3.38 2.57
C ASP A 88 6.08 3.23 2.56
N CYS A 89 5.52 2.85 1.41
CA CYS A 89 4.09 2.54 1.33
C CYS A 89 3.88 1.07 1.64
N GLN A 90 3.38 0.83 2.84
CA GLN A 90 2.95 -0.49 3.26
C GLN A 90 1.48 -0.71 2.89
N CYS A 91 1.14 -1.98 2.65
CA CYS A 91 -0.25 -2.39 2.53
C CYS A 91 -0.87 -2.38 3.92
N ILE A 92 -1.76 -1.42 4.19
CA ILE A 92 -2.52 -1.34 5.43
C ILE A 92 -3.97 -1.74 5.16
N THR A 93 -4.51 -2.58 6.03
CA THR A 93 -5.93 -2.95 6.05
C THR A 93 -6.41 -2.74 7.47
N TYR A 94 -7.37 -1.83 7.66
CA TYR A 94 -8.03 -1.64 8.94
C TYR A 94 -9.19 -2.64 9.00
N LEU A 95 -8.99 -3.74 9.74
CA LEU A 95 -9.98 -4.78 10.02
C LEU A 95 -10.92 -4.36 11.15
#